data_AF-A0A7K6B4R7-F1
#
_entry.id   AF-A0A7K6B4R7-F1
#
_cell.length_a   1.000
_cell.length_b   1.000
_cell.length_c   1.000
_cell.angle_alpha   90.00
_cell.angle_beta   90.00
_cell.angle_gamma   90.00
#
_symmetry.space_group_name_H-M   'P 1'
#
loop_
_entity.id
_entity.type
_entity.pdbx_description
1 polymer ?
#
loop_
_entity_poly.entity_id
_entity_poly.type
_entity_poly.pdbx_seq_one_letter_code
_entity_poly.pdbx_strand_id
1 'polypeptide(L)'
;SSTRPDVVSIEVTDQGERQCSQKAVVQARSSQPTRQTSIISAEDTMTGQVLRCEAIVDIIHGIQIVSTTRELYLEDSPLELKIQALDSVGKRFTS
;
A
#
# COMPACT_ATOMS: atom_id res chain seq x y z
N SER A 1 -9.49 -10.52 -6.49
CA SER A 1 -9.37 -11.52 -5.41
C SER A 1 -7.92 -11.66 -4.96
N SER A 2 -7.67 -12.24 -3.78
CA SER A 2 -6.33 -12.43 -3.19
C SER A 2 -6.13 -13.92 -2.89
N THR A 3 -4.94 -14.47 -3.17
CA THR A 3 -4.63 -15.88 -2.82
C THR A 3 -4.45 -16.08 -1.32
N ARG A 4 -4.11 -15.01 -0.59
CA ARG A 4 -3.95 -14.99 0.87
C ARG A 4 -4.69 -13.79 1.48
N PRO A 5 -6.01 -13.89 1.71
CA PRO A 5 -6.83 -12.83 2.31
C PRO A 5 -6.40 -12.44 3.74
N ASP A 6 -5.70 -13.34 4.43
CA ASP A 6 -5.05 -13.11 5.74
C ASP A 6 -3.85 -12.16 5.66
N VAL A 7 -3.18 -12.09 4.51
CA VAL A 7 -2.02 -11.21 4.27
C VAL A 7 -2.46 -9.92 3.59
N VAL A 8 -3.30 -10.02 2.56
CA VAL A 8 -3.84 -8.89 1.81
C VAL A 8 -5.33 -9.09 1.58
N SER A 9 -6.16 -8.20 2.13
CA SER A 9 -7.59 -8.15 1.83
C SER A 9 -7.89 -7.19 0.69
N ILE A 10 -9.00 -7.47 0.02
CA ILE A 10 -9.50 -6.66 -1.09
C ILE A 10 -10.97 -6.41 -0.83
N GLU A 11 -11.35 -5.14 -0.74
CA GLU A 11 -12.73 -4.70 -0.62
C GLU A 11 -13.13 -3.94 -1.87
N VAL A 12 -14.24 -4.35 -2.47
CA VAL A 12 -14.71 -3.79 -3.73
C VAL A 12 -15.61 -2.59 -3.43
N THR A 13 -15.29 -1.41 -3.97
CA THR A 13 -15.95 -0.15 -3.54
C THR A 13 -17.12 0.26 -4.44
N ASP A 14 -17.13 -0.18 -5.69
CA ASP A 14 -18.13 0.21 -6.67
C ASP A 14 -18.55 -1.02 -7.46
N GLN A 15 -19.69 -1.61 -7.10
CA GLN A 15 -20.32 -2.69 -7.86
C GLN A 15 -21.33 -2.04 -8.81
N GLY A 16 -20.89 -1.79 -10.05
CA GLY A 16 -21.80 -1.34 -11.09
C GLY A 16 -22.88 -2.39 -11.39
N GLU A 17 -23.90 -1.98 -12.16
CA GLU A 17 -25.06 -2.82 -12.53
C GLU A 17 -24.70 -4.19 -13.14
N ARG A 18 -23.47 -4.33 -13.66
CA ARG A 18 -22.95 -5.56 -14.29
C ARG A 18 -22.20 -6.50 -13.35
N GLN A 19 -22.28 -6.32 -12.03
CA GLN A 19 -21.50 -7.09 -11.04
C GLN A 19 -19.97 -7.04 -11.27
N CYS A 20 -19.49 -6.04 -12.01
CA CYS A 20 -18.08 -5.81 -12.28
C CYS A 20 -17.67 -4.51 -11.61
N SER A 21 -16.58 -4.57 -10.85
CA SER A 21 -16.07 -3.40 -10.15
C SER A 21 -14.95 -2.71 -10.88
N GLN A 22 -15.00 -1.38 -10.91
CA GLN A 22 -13.91 -0.58 -11.47
C GLN A 22 -12.87 -0.18 -10.41
N LYS A 23 -13.21 -0.31 -9.12
CA LYS A 23 -12.36 0.09 -8.00
C LYS A 23 -12.42 -0.91 -6.86
N ALA A 24 -11.28 -1.11 -6.22
CA ALA A 24 -11.16 -1.88 -5.01
C ALA A 24 -10.11 -1.24 -4.07
N VAL A 25 -10.35 -1.34 -2.78
CA VAL A 25 -9.40 -1.01 -1.72
C VAL A 25 -8.59 -2.26 -1.41
N VAL A 26 -7.28 -2.12 -1.43
CA VAL A 26 -6.33 -3.18 -1.05
C VAL A 26 -5.75 -2.83 0.31
N GLN A 27 -5.80 -3.76 1.27
CA GLN A 27 -5.28 -3.54 2.62
C GLN A 27 -4.32 -4.65 3.00
N ALA A 28 -3.18 -4.28 3.58
CA ALA A 28 -2.28 -5.24 4.23
C ALA A 28 -2.84 -5.62 5.61
N ARG A 29 -2.90 -6.93 5.90
CA ARG A 29 -3.45 -7.48 7.17
C ARG A 29 -2.49 -8.37 7.95
N SER A 30 -1.28 -8.59 7.45
CA SER A 30 -0.33 -9.49 8.13
C SER A 30 0.19 -8.91 9.44
N SER A 31 0.09 -9.68 10.52
CA SER A 31 0.75 -9.44 11.81
C SER A 31 1.99 -10.31 12.01
N GLN A 32 2.42 -11.04 10.96
CA GLN A 32 3.55 -11.95 11.05
C GLN A 32 4.87 -11.17 11.10
N PRO A 33 5.84 -11.58 11.94
CA PRO A 33 7.15 -10.92 12.04
C PRO A 33 8.09 -11.35 10.91
N THR A 34 7.55 -11.68 9.74
CA THR A 34 8.28 -12.14 8.56
C THR A 34 7.61 -11.56 7.32
N ARG A 35 8.42 -11.26 6.29
CA ARG A 35 7.89 -10.84 4.99
C ARG A 35 6.91 -11.88 4.45
N GLN A 36 5.74 -11.43 4.03
CA GLN A 36 4.70 -12.27 3.43
C GLN A 36 4.42 -11.82 2.00
N THR A 37 3.95 -12.74 1.17
CA THR A 37 3.51 -12.45 -0.20
C THR A 37 2.10 -12.97 -0.44
N SER A 38 1.37 -12.28 -1.32
CA SER A 38 0.07 -12.70 -1.83
C SER A 38 -0.06 -12.30 -3.29
N ILE A 39 -0.81 -13.07 -4.07
CA ILE A 39 -1.14 -12.71 -5.45
C ILE A 39 -2.53 -12.10 -5.47
N ILE A 40 -2.61 -10.87 -5.96
CA ILE A 40 -3.85 -10.17 -6.29
C ILE A 40 -4.20 -10.49 -7.74
N SER A 41 -5.44 -10.90 -7.98
CA SER A 41 -5.96 -11.14 -9.33
C SER A 41 -7.17 -10.25 -9.62
N ALA A 42 -7.22 -9.70 -10.82
CA ALA A 42 -8.36 -8.96 -11.35
C ALA A 42 -8.75 -9.59 -12.70
N GLU A 43 -10.05 -9.81 -12.90
CA GLU A 43 -10.60 -10.42 -14.10
C GLU A 43 -11.49 -9.42 -14.82
N ASP A 44 -11.27 -9.26 -16.12
CA ASP A 44 -12.20 -8.57 -17.01
C ASP A 44 -13.24 -9.56 -17.50
N THR A 45 -14.48 -9.41 -17.04
CA THR A 45 -15.59 -10.32 -17.35
C THR A 45 -16.03 -10.27 -18.82
N MET A 46 -15.69 -9.21 -19.57
CA MET A 46 -16.04 -9.09 -20.99
C MET A 46 -15.06 -9.85 -21.89
N THR A 47 -13.77 -9.86 -21.54
CA THR A 47 -12.71 -10.47 -22.35
C THR A 47 -12.19 -11.79 -21.79
N GLY A 48 -12.49 -12.10 -20.53
CA GLY A 48 -11.95 -13.25 -19.80
C GLY A 48 -10.47 -13.10 -19.43
N GLN A 49 -9.88 -11.92 -19.62
CA GLN A 49 -8.48 -11.67 -19.27
C GLN A 49 -8.30 -11.55 -17.76
N VAL A 50 -7.25 -12.19 -17.25
CA VAL A 50 -6.89 -12.12 -15.83
C VAL A 50 -5.54 -11.44 -15.66
N LEU A 51 -5.54 -10.30 -14.98
CA LEU A 51 -4.35 -9.60 -14.54
C LEU A 51 -3.94 -10.10 -13.16
N ARG A 52 -2.63 -10.29 -12.95
CA ARG A 52 -2.05 -10.74 -11.69
C ARG A 52 -0.97 -9.77 -11.22
N CYS A 53 -0.99 -9.46 -9.94
CA CYS A 53 -0.01 -8.62 -9.28
C CYS A 53 0.46 -9.31 -8.01
N GLU A 54 1.78 -9.35 -7.79
CA GLU A 54 2.34 -9.79 -6.52
C GLU A 54 2.33 -8.63 -5.52
N ALA A 55 1.74 -8.88 -4.36
CA ALA A 55 1.73 -7.96 -3.23
C ALA A 55 2.65 -8.51 -2.14
N ILE A 56 3.65 -7.70 -1.77
CA ILE A 56 4.61 -8.03 -0.72
C ILE A 56 4.26 -7.20 0.50
N VAL A 57 3.96 -7.86 1.62
CA VAL A 57 3.75 -7.22 2.92
C VAL A 57 5.01 -7.42 3.73
N ASP A 58 5.73 -6.34 3.98
CA ASP A 58 7.03 -6.36 4.63
C ASP A 58 6.99 -5.72 6.02
N ILE A 59 8.07 -5.91 6.77
CA ILE A 59 8.22 -5.43 8.15
C ILE A 59 8.91 -4.08 8.16
N ILE A 60 8.48 -3.19 9.05
CA ILE A 60 9.22 -1.97 9.38
C ILE A 60 10.46 -2.36 10.17
N HIS A 61 11.64 -2.21 9.56
CA HIS A 61 12.93 -2.50 10.18
C HIS A 61 13.49 -1.31 10.95
N GLY A 62 13.10 -0.09 10.56
CA GLY A 62 13.54 1.13 11.23
C GLY A 62 12.53 2.25 11.12
N ILE A 63 12.52 3.14 12.12
CA ILE A 63 11.74 4.37 12.13
C ILE A 63 12.71 5.53 12.35
N GLN A 64 12.59 6.57 11.53
CA GLN A 64 13.42 7.77 11.64
C GLN A 64 12.59 9.05 11.56
N ILE A 65 13.14 10.13 12.12
CA ILE A 65 12.60 11.49 12.00
C ILE A 65 13.51 12.26 11.06
N VAL A 66 12.95 12.83 10.01
CA VAL A 66 13.65 13.67 9.04
C VAL A 66 13.15 15.10 9.16
N SER A 67 14.08 16.04 9.29
CA SER A 67 13.79 17.47 9.35
C SER A 67 14.17 18.17 8.04
N THR A 68 13.28 19.01 7.54
CA THR A 68 13.55 19.93 6.42
C THR A 68 13.47 21.36 6.95
N THR A 69 14.58 22.10 6.88
CA THR A 69 14.64 23.53 7.18
C THR A 69 14.51 24.32 5.87
N ARG A 70 13.62 25.32 5.82
CA ARG A 70 13.44 26.18 4.63
C ARG A 70 13.84 27.61 4.96
N GLU A 71 14.43 28.31 3.99
CA GLU A 71 14.65 29.76 4.12
C GLU A 71 13.29 30.48 4.12
N LEU A 72 13.16 31.46 5.02
CA LEU A 72 11.89 32.11 5.37
C LEU A 72 11.29 32.87 4.18
N TYR A 73 10.08 32.47 3.78
CA TYR A 73 9.06 33.37 3.26
C TYR A 73 7.96 33.47 4.32
N LEU A 74 7.45 34.68 4.57
CA LEU A 74 6.74 35.15 5.78
C LEU A 74 5.51 34.35 6.27
N GLU A 75 5.14 33.24 5.63
CA GLU A 75 3.84 32.59 5.79
C GLU A 75 3.92 31.15 6.36
N ASP A 76 5.10 30.49 6.38
CA ASP A 76 5.24 29.07 6.77
C ASP A 76 6.22 28.82 7.94
N SER A 77 6.00 27.71 8.69
CA SER A 77 6.96 27.20 9.67
C SER A 77 8.32 26.94 9.01
N PRO A 78 9.44 27.46 9.54
CA PRO A 78 10.78 27.26 8.96
C PRO A 78 11.27 25.81 9.08
N LEU A 79 10.56 24.95 9.82
CA LEU A 79 10.91 23.57 10.08
C LEU A 79 9.72 22.64 9.80
N GLU A 80 9.96 21.62 8.98
CA GLU A 80 9.04 20.52 8.71
C GLU A 80 9.64 19.21 9.23
N LEU A 81 8.92 18.49 10.09
CA LEU A 81 9.34 17.19 10.63
C LEU A 81 8.50 16.07 10.01
N LYS A 82 9.15 15.01 9.54
CA LYS A 82 8.48 13.83 8.96
C LYS A 82 8.97 12.55 9.63
N ILE A 83 8.03 11.71 10.04
CA ILE A 83 8.31 10.34 10.46
C ILE A 83 8.38 9.46 9.22
N GLN A 84 9.36 8.56 9.16
CA GLN A 84 9.52 7.62 8.06
C GLN A 84 9.79 6.24 8.60
N ALA A 85 9.09 5.26 8.05
CA ALA A 85 9.37 3.85 8.26
C ALA A 85 10.22 3.31 7.09
N LEU A 86 11.18 2.44 7.40
CA LEU A 86 12.13 1.86 6.46
C LEU A 86 12.10 0.32 6.48
N ASP A 87 12.34 -0.30 5.32
CA ASP A 87 12.60 -1.73 5.20
C ASP A 87 14.10 -2.07 5.47
N SER A 88 14.46 -3.35 5.36
CA SER A 88 15.83 -3.83 5.63
C SER A 88 16.89 -3.32 4.67
N VAL A 89 16.50 -2.78 3.51
CA VAL A 89 17.41 -2.21 2.50
C VAL A 89 17.32 -0.68 2.45
N GLY A 90 16.60 -0.06 3.39
CA GLY A 90 16.47 1.39 3.51
C GLY A 90 15.41 2.02 2.59
N LYS A 91 14.50 1.25 1.99
CA LYS A 91 13.36 1.81 1.26
C LYS A 91 12.29 2.29 2.21
N ARG A 92 11.63 3.39 1.82
CA ARG A 92 10.58 4.04 2.62
C ARG A 92 9.23 3.39 2.39
N PHE A 93 8.51 3.13 3.49
CA PHE A 93 7.06 2.94 3.43
C PHE A 93 6.38 4.31 3.33
N THR A 94 5.37 4.39 2.47
CA THR A 94 4.55 5.59 2.26
C THR A 94 3.08 5.25 2.49
N SER A 95 2.33 6.19 3.07
CA SER A 95 0.87 6.11 3.24
C SER A 95 0.17 7.17 2.41
#